data_AF-A0A2N3Y510-F1
#
_entry.id   AF-A0A2N3Y510-F1
#
_cell.length_a   1.000
_cell.length_b   1.000
_cell.length_c   1.000
_cell.angle_alpha   90.00
_cell.angle_beta   90.00
_cell.angle_gamma   90.00
#
_symmetry.space_group_name_H-M   'P 1'
#
loop_
_entity.id
_entity.type
_entity.pdbx_description
1 polymer ?
#
loop_
_entity_poly.entity_id
_entity_poly.type
_entity_poly.pdbx_seq_one_letter_code
_entity_poly.pdbx_strand_id
1 'polypeptide(L)'
;MSVTDRDAALSATPQQDFADALDQVLFHMGSALDEEQTNMVAGHLERRNVLPAAEAMASIGAEKRRRMSREDRNLLRLVIETYDGNRTDIDRLDSQAVLDAPTVRIRAPRFLGLA
;
A
#
# COMPACT_ATOMS: atom_id res chain seq x y z
N MET A 1 -12.55 35.44 -33.04
CA MET A 1 -13.62 35.03 -32.11
C MET A 1 -13.10 33.84 -31.31
N SER A 2 -13.21 34.00 -29.99
CA SER A 2 -12.98 33.12 -28.84
C SER A 2 -12.10 31.87 -28.98
N VAL A 3 -10.98 31.98 -28.28
CA VAL A 3 -10.14 30.93 -27.70
C VAL A 3 -10.97 30.18 -26.65
N THR A 4 -11.10 28.85 -26.76
CA THR A 4 -11.16 27.88 -25.64
C THR A 4 -11.30 26.45 -26.19
N ASP A 5 -10.25 26.02 -26.88
CA ASP A 5 -9.82 24.63 -26.80
C ASP A 5 -8.90 24.55 -25.56
N ARG A 6 -9.04 23.49 -24.74
CA ARG A 6 -8.15 23.09 -23.61
C ARG A 6 -8.48 23.55 -22.18
N ASP A 7 -9.65 23.20 -21.65
CA ASP A 7 -9.80 23.10 -20.17
C ASP A 7 -10.66 21.90 -19.73
N ALA A 8 -10.62 20.81 -20.50
CA ALA A 8 -11.09 19.50 -20.04
C ALA A 8 -9.99 18.72 -19.31
N ALA A 9 -9.05 19.41 -18.65
CA ALA A 9 -8.24 18.81 -17.59
C ALA A 9 -9.15 18.67 -16.36
N LEU A 10 -10.08 17.72 -16.43
CA LEU A 10 -10.87 17.22 -15.31
C LEU A 10 -9.89 16.94 -14.19
N SER A 11 -9.86 17.85 -13.22
CA SER A 11 -9.03 17.70 -12.02
C SER A 11 -9.60 16.49 -11.29
N ALA A 12 -8.98 15.34 -11.45
CA ALA A 12 -9.25 14.20 -10.61
C ALA A 12 -9.14 14.71 -9.16
N THR A 13 -10.22 14.57 -8.41
CA THR A 13 -10.17 14.91 -6.98
C THR A 13 -9.12 13.98 -6.35
N PRO A 14 -8.32 14.42 -5.36
CA PRO A 14 -7.29 13.58 -4.73
C PRO A 14 -7.78 12.19 -4.29
N GLN A 15 -9.08 12.09 -3.96
CA GLN A 15 -9.76 10.84 -3.62
C GLN A 15 -9.88 9.84 -4.79
N GLN A 16 -9.98 10.32 -6.03
CA GLN A 16 -10.00 9.47 -7.22
C GLN A 16 -8.60 8.94 -7.52
N ASP A 17 -7.56 9.79 -7.41
CA ASP A 17 -6.17 9.35 -7.56
C ASP A 17 -5.81 8.28 -6.52
N PHE A 18 -6.28 8.45 -5.27
CA PHE A 18 -6.11 7.43 -4.24
C PHE A 18 -6.91 6.16 -4.51
N ALA A 19 -8.13 6.25 -5.03
CA ALA A 19 -8.91 5.06 -5.36
C ALA A 19 -8.23 4.24 -6.47
N ASP A 20 -7.74 4.90 -7.53
CA ASP A 20 -7.03 4.25 -8.64
C ASP A 20 -5.71 3.61 -8.15
N ALA A 21 -4.98 4.31 -7.28
CA ALA A 21 -3.75 3.78 -6.70
C ALA A 21 -4.02 2.58 -5.76
N LEU A 22 -5.10 2.63 -4.98
CA LEU A 22 -5.50 1.52 -4.12
C LEU A 22 -6.00 0.31 -4.92
N ASP A 23 -6.67 0.52 -6.06
CA ASP A 23 -7.04 -0.59 -6.97
C ASP A 23 -5.80 -1.34 -7.47
N GLN A 24 -4.71 -0.62 -7.73
CA GLN A 24 -3.43 -1.23 -8.06
C GLN A 24 -2.84 -2.04 -6.89
N VAL A 25 -2.97 -1.55 -5.65
CA VAL A 25 -2.57 -2.31 -4.45
C VAL A 25 -3.42 -3.57 -4.29
N LEU A 26 -4.73 -3.47 -4.50
CA LEU A 26 -5.64 -4.63 -4.47
C LEU A 26 -5.21 -5.69 -5.47
N PHE A 27 -4.87 -5.28 -6.69
CA PHE A 27 -4.35 -6.16 -7.73
C PHE A 27 -3.04 -6.84 -7.30
N HIS A 28 -2.11 -6.11 -6.68
CA HIS A 28 -0.87 -6.69 -6.16
C HIS A 28 -1.10 -7.69 -5.02
N MET A 29 -2.10 -7.45 -4.18
CA MET A 29 -2.48 -8.38 -3.13
C MET A 29 -3.13 -9.65 -3.69
N GLY A 30 -3.91 -9.53 -4.77
CA GLY A 30 -4.35 -10.62 -5.65
C GLY A 30 -4.72 -11.92 -4.93
N SER A 31 -4.00 -13.00 -5.25
CA SER A 31 -4.22 -14.37 -4.73
C SER A 31 -4.09 -14.54 -3.21
N ALA A 32 -3.73 -13.48 -2.48
CA ALA A 32 -3.73 -13.49 -1.03
C ALA A 32 -5.12 -13.23 -0.42
N LEU A 33 -6.02 -12.59 -1.18
CA LEU A 33 -7.39 -12.38 -0.76
C LEU A 33 -8.26 -13.56 -1.21
N ASP A 34 -9.18 -13.97 -0.36
CA ASP A 34 -10.34 -14.73 -0.83
C ASP A 34 -11.34 -13.80 -1.55
N GLU A 35 -12.35 -14.41 -2.17
CA GLU A 35 -13.35 -13.70 -2.95
C GLU A 35 -14.15 -12.72 -2.09
N GLU A 36 -14.44 -13.07 -0.83
CA GLU A 36 -15.17 -12.21 0.10
C GLU A 36 -14.36 -10.96 0.45
N GLN A 37 -13.08 -11.13 0.79
CA GLN A 37 -12.15 -10.04 1.09
C GLN A 37 -11.93 -9.14 -0.13
N THR A 38 -11.79 -9.73 -1.33
CA THR A 38 -11.63 -8.97 -2.58
C THR A 38 -12.87 -8.11 -2.85
N ASN A 39 -14.07 -8.70 -2.74
CA ASN A 39 -15.32 -8.00 -2.99
C ASN A 39 -15.59 -6.90 -1.96
N MET A 40 -15.22 -7.11 -0.69
CA MET A 40 -15.32 -6.09 0.35
C MET A 40 -14.50 -4.85 -0.02
N VAL A 41 -13.22 -5.05 -0.35
CA VAL A 41 -12.30 -3.96 -0.67
C VAL A 41 -12.70 -3.26 -1.98
N ALA A 42 -13.03 -4.03 -3.03
CA ALA A 42 -13.53 -3.48 -4.29
C ALA A 42 -14.81 -2.65 -4.08
N GLY A 43 -15.74 -3.12 -3.25
CA GLY A 43 -16.97 -2.39 -2.93
C GLY A 43 -16.72 -1.07 -2.18
N HIS A 44 -15.64 -0.96 -1.40
CA HIS A 44 -15.21 0.31 -0.82
C HIS A 44 -14.66 1.26 -1.89
N LEU A 45 -13.84 0.76 -2.82
CA LEU A 45 -13.25 1.55 -3.91
C LEU A 45 -14.30 2.06 -4.89
N GLU A 46 -15.27 1.23 -5.28
CA GLU A 46 -16.40 1.63 -6.15
C GLU A 46 -17.22 2.78 -5.55
N ARG A 47 -17.37 2.79 -4.22
CA ARG A 47 -18.06 3.85 -3.47
C ARG A 47 -17.14 5.04 -3.15
N ARG A 48 -15.90 5.04 -3.62
CA ARG A 48 -14.86 6.05 -3.34
C ARG A 48 -14.50 6.17 -1.85
N ASN A 49 -14.76 5.12 -1.07
CA ASN A 49 -14.41 5.05 0.35
C ASN A 49 -12.96 4.57 0.51
N VAL A 50 -12.02 5.45 0.16
CA VAL A 50 -10.57 5.14 0.11
C VAL A 50 -9.98 4.79 1.48
N LEU A 51 -10.42 5.44 2.56
CA LEU A 51 -9.93 5.14 3.90
C LEU A 51 -10.32 3.71 4.35
N PRO A 52 -11.61 3.32 4.35
CA PRO A 52 -12.01 1.95 4.66
C PRO A 52 -11.33 0.89 3.78
N ALA A 53 -11.11 1.19 2.49
CA ALA A 53 -10.38 0.30 1.60
C ALA A 53 -8.93 0.12 2.04
N ALA A 54 -8.22 1.22 2.33
CA ALA A 54 -6.83 1.18 2.77
C ALA A 54 -6.65 0.46 4.12
N GLU A 55 -7.55 0.71 5.08
CA GLU A 55 -7.54 0.03 6.38
C GLU A 55 -7.79 -1.48 6.22
N ALA A 56 -8.77 -1.86 5.40
CA ALA A 56 -9.04 -3.26 5.12
C ALA A 56 -7.83 -3.97 4.47
N MET A 57 -7.20 -3.34 3.47
CA MET A 57 -5.99 -3.87 2.84
C MET A 57 -4.83 -4.02 3.84
N ALA A 58 -4.61 -3.03 4.70
CA ALA A 58 -3.58 -3.10 5.74
C ALA A 58 -3.86 -4.22 6.74
N SER A 59 -5.12 -4.35 7.18
CA SER A 59 -5.53 -5.39 8.13
C SER A 59 -5.34 -6.80 7.56
N ILE A 60 -5.82 -7.03 6.33
CA ILE A 60 -5.67 -8.30 5.63
C ILE A 60 -4.18 -8.63 5.42
N GLY A 61 -3.39 -7.64 4.98
CA GLY A 61 -1.95 -7.81 4.80
C GLY A 61 -1.24 -8.23 6.09
N ALA A 62 -1.58 -7.58 7.21
CA ALA A 62 -1.01 -7.84 8.53
C ALA A 62 -1.41 -9.22 9.07
N GLU A 63 -2.68 -9.62 8.88
CA GLU A 63 -3.23 -10.90 9.33
C GLU A 63 -2.61 -12.07 8.58
N LYS A 64 -2.57 -12.00 7.24
CA LYS A 64 -2.00 -13.04 6.37
C LYS A 64 -0.47 -13.06 6.38
N ARG A 65 0.17 -12.15 7.13
CA ARG A 65 1.64 -11.94 7.18
C ARG A 65 2.27 -11.87 5.79
N ARG A 66 1.61 -11.18 4.87
CA ARG A 66 2.04 -11.13 3.47
C ARG A 66 3.16 -10.11 3.31
N ARG A 67 4.15 -10.46 2.48
CA ARG A 67 5.15 -9.52 2.00
C ARG A 67 4.51 -8.61 0.96
N MET A 68 4.04 -7.45 1.41
CA MET A 68 3.67 -6.33 0.54
C MET A 68 4.93 -5.57 0.12
N SER A 69 4.90 -4.96 -1.07
CA SER A 69 5.99 -4.09 -1.51
C SER A 69 6.09 -2.86 -0.60
N ARG A 70 7.27 -2.22 -0.57
CA ARG A 70 7.44 -0.98 0.18
C ARG A 70 6.55 0.15 -0.37
N GLU A 71 6.33 0.16 -1.68
CA GLU A 71 5.51 1.15 -2.37
C GLU A 71 4.04 1.01 -1.96
N ASP A 72 3.50 -0.20 -1.99
CA ASP A 72 2.12 -0.47 -1.57
C ASP A 72 1.91 -0.07 -0.09
N ARG A 73 2.84 -0.43 0.80
CA ARG A 73 2.73 -0.06 2.22
C ARG A 73 2.79 1.45 2.44
N ASN A 74 3.70 2.14 1.74
CA ASN A 74 3.79 3.59 1.83
C ASN A 74 2.51 4.27 1.34
N LEU A 75 1.90 3.75 0.27
CA LEU A 75 0.63 4.26 -0.25
C LEU A 75 -0.51 4.04 0.75
N LEU A 76 -0.63 2.85 1.34
CA LEU A 76 -1.61 2.58 2.39
C LEU A 76 -1.43 3.52 3.59
N ARG A 77 -0.19 3.69 4.05
CA ARG A 77 0.15 4.63 5.14
C ARG A 77 -0.27 6.06 4.79
N LEU A 78 0.06 6.51 3.58
CA LEU A 78 -0.28 7.85 3.11
C LEU A 78 -1.79 8.08 3.11
N VAL A 79 -2.59 7.14 2.59
CA VAL A 79 -4.05 7.28 2.59
C VAL A 79 -4.59 7.30 4.01
N ILE A 80 -4.17 6.36 4.86
CA ILE A 80 -4.63 6.28 6.26
C ILE A 80 -4.29 7.58 7.01
N GLU A 81 -3.07 8.10 6.87
CA GLU A 81 -2.65 9.36 7.52
C GLU A 81 -3.40 10.58 6.96
N THR A 82 -3.64 10.63 5.65
CA THR A 82 -4.35 11.75 5.00
C THR A 82 -5.79 11.89 5.51
N TYR A 83 -6.43 10.78 5.83
CA TYR A 83 -7.82 10.75 6.30
C TYR A 83 -7.95 10.49 7.82
N ASP A 84 -6.86 10.64 8.58
CA ASP A 84 -6.79 10.44 10.05
C ASP A 84 -7.34 9.07 10.53
N GLY A 85 -6.99 8.03 9.78
CA GLY A 85 -7.38 6.64 10.04
C GLY A 85 -6.54 5.90 11.07
N ASN A 86 -6.91 4.65 11.33
CA ASN A 86 -6.21 3.79 12.28
C ASN A 86 -4.91 3.21 11.68
N ARG A 87 -3.78 3.56 12.28
CA ARG A 87 -2.44 3.16 11.83
C ARG A 87 -1.94 1.82 12.37
N THR A 88 -2.70 1.19 13.26
CA THR A 88 -2.24 -0.02 13.99
C THR A 88 -1.79 -1.14 13.04
N ASP A 89 -2.58 -1.44 12.01
CA ASP A 89 -2.29 -2.55 11.10
C ASP A 89 -1.17 -2.23 10.11
N ILE A 90 -1.07 -0.97 9.64
CA ILE A 90 0.01 -0.56 8.74
C ILE A 90 1.36 -0.48 9.48
N ASP A 91 1.36 -0.05 10.74
CA ASP A 91 2.56 -0.08 11.60
C ASP A 91 3.03 -1.52 11.85
N ARG A 92 2.08 -2.45 12.03
CA ARG A 92 2.37 -3.88 12.17
C ARG A 92 2.97 -4.46 10.90
N LEU A 93 2.43 -4.11 9.72
CA LEU A 93 2.96 -4.50 8.42
C LEU A 93 4.39 -4.00 8.19
N ASP A 94 4.67 -2.75 8.51
CA ASP A 94 6.02 -2.18 8.38
C ASP A 94 7.02 -2.86 9.32
N SER A 95 6.61 -3.16 10.54
CA SER A 95 7.43 -3.90 11.51
C SER A 95 7.76 -5.30 11.02
N GLN A 96 6.80 -6.02 10.43
CA GLN A 96 7.02 -7.35 9.85
C GLN A 96 8.02 -7.29 8.69
N ALA A 97 7.93 -6.26 7.85
CA ALA A 97 8.79 -6.12 6.69
C ALA A 97 10.27 -5.86 7.03
N VAL A 98 10.54 -5.18 8.14
CA VAL A 98 11.91 -4.99 8.65
C VAL A 98 12.52 -6.33 9.08
N LEU A 99 11.74 -7.20 9.71
CA LEU A 99 12.18 -8.54 10.11
C LEU A 99 12.41 -9.46 8.90
N ASP A 100 11.64 -9.25 7.84
CA ASP A 100 11.69 -10.03 6.61
C ASP A 100 12.76 -9.60 5.61
N ALA A 101 13.35 -8.41 5.81
CA ALA A 101 14.43 -7.92 4.98
C ALA A 101 15.63 -8.88 5.07
N PRO A 102 16.20 -9.32 3.92
CA PRO A 102 17.35 -10.22 3.93
C PRO A 102 18.48 -9.52 4.69
N THR A 103 18.74 -9.98 5.90
CA THR A 103 19.85 -9.48 6.70
C THR A 103 21.13 -9.86 5.96
N VAL A 104 21.70 -8.91 5.22
CA VAL A 104 23.01 -9.10 4.59
C VAL A 104 24.01 -9.27 5.72
N ARG A 105 24.30 -10.53 6.08
CA ARG A 105 25.41 -10.86 6.96
C ARG A 105 26.69 -10.54 6.20
N ILE A 106 27.16 -9.30 6.32
CA ILE A 106 28.51 -8.93 5.89
C ILE A 106 29.47 -9.74 6.77
N ARG A 107 29.92 -10.88 6.27
CA ARG A 107 31.09 -11.57 6.83
C ARG A 107 32.26 -10.63 6.61
N ALA A 108 32.68 -9.95 7.67
CA ALA A 108 33.97 -9.28 7.67
C ALA A 108 35.03 -10.28 7.18
N PRO A 109 35.91 -9.89 6.22
CA PRO A 109 37.00 -10.75 5.81
C PRO A 109 37.83 -11.05 7.05
N ARG A 110 37.94 -12.33 7.40
CA ARG A 110 38.93 -12.79 8.37
C ARG A 110 40.29 -12.48 7.75
N PHE A 111 40.94 -11.42 8.21
CA PHE A 111 42.36 -11.22 7.97
C PHE A 111 43.09 -12.38 8.64
N LEU A 112 43.33 -13.42 7.83
CA LEU A 112 44.11 -14.58 8.21
C LEU A 112 45.56 -14.22 7.91
N GLY A 113 46.31 -13.96 8.97
CA GLY A 113 47.76 -13.87 8.95
C GLY A 113 48.31 -12.50 8.58
N LEU A 114 49.02 -11.91 9.53
CA LEU A 114 50.35 -11.35 9.30
C LEU A 114 51.09 -11.27 10.65
N ALA A 115 52.15 -12.07 10.72
CA ALA A 115 53.28 -12.07 11.67
C ALA A 115 52.99 -12.41 13.15
#